data_AF-A0A9P6DJF8-F1
#
_entry.id   AF-A0A9P6DJF8-F1
#
_cell.length_a   1.000
_cell.length_b   1.000
_cell.length_c   1.000
_cell.angle_alpha   90.00
_cell.angle_beta   90.00
_cell.angle_gamma   90.00
#
_symmetry.space_group_name_H-M   'P 1'
#
loop_
_entity.id
_entity.type
_entity.pdbx_description
1 polymer ?
#
loop_
_entity_poly.entity_id
_entity_poly.type
_entity_poly.pdbx_seq_one_letter_code
_entity_poly.pdbx_strand_id
1 'polypeptide(L)'
;MPSAGCALQDGVPPLTLISLRALRSLPTSGFVEEIIPYLPSHLRCQMIRDSAVYSPLSDAQLYPLLEPNGYVNGELVVVGPQATMHETHFRDISKPSMDVDEPGEAPAWDSPYHDASQENLQMLAIISARLSVSTMLTLPPTLSHLALVHLPSPIPIHRLPLLCPLIVVFDLSYNGWLGYRSSGGGEFHNPEGIQMLERVDWKKWQHLKVLGLRGCMRSESILAAVNKGRWDDVETMW
;
A
#
# COMPACT_ATOMS: atom_id res chain seq x y z
N MET A 1 -5.71 8.80 26.14
CA MET A 1 -6.76 8.47 25.15
C MET A 1 -6.42 7.10 24.57
N PRO A 2 -7.36 6.15 24.54
CA PRO A 2 -7.02 4.75 24.34
C PRO A 2 -6.56 4.53 22.90
N SER A 3 -5.37 3.95 22.76
CA SER A 3 -4.84 3.42 21.52
C SER A 3 -5.72 2.27 21.06
N ALA A 4 -6.37 2.40 19.91
CA ALA A 4 -6.85 1.26 19.14
C ALA A 4 -5.64 0.56 18.48
N GLY A 5 -4.73 0.08 19.33
CA GLY A 5 -3.67 -0.83 18.93
C GLY A 5 -4.32 -2.17 18.68
N CYS A 6 -4.42 -2.53 17.40
CA CYS A 6 -4.88 -3.82 16.93
C CYS A 6 -3.94 -4.91 17.48
N ALA A 7 -4.23 -5.35 18.71
CA ALA A 7 -3.78 -6.65 19.18
C ALA A 7 -4.49 -7.67 18.31
N LEU A 8 -3.73 -8.43 17.52
CA LEU A 8 -4.14 -9.75 17.05
C LEU A 8 -4.34 -10.62 18.31
N GLN A 9 -5.46 -10.41 19.00
CA GLN A 9 -5.95 -11.35 19.99
C GLN A 9 -6.25 -12.66 19.26
N ASP A 10 -5.94 -13.78 19.89
CA ASP A 10 -6.37 -15.14 19.56
C ASP A 10 -7.92 -15.29 19.61
N GLY A 11 -8.62 -14.36 18.97
CA GLY A 11 -10.06 -14.27 18.89
C GLY A 11 -10.56 -14.97 17.66
N VAL A 12 -11.69 -15.64 17.81
CA VAL A 12 -12.44 -16.19 16.67
C VAL A 12 -12.69 -15.04 15.69
N PRO A 13 -12.36 -15.20 14.39
CA PRO A 13 -12.61 -14.15 13.41
C PRO A 13 -14.08 -13.72 13.42
N PRO A 14 -14.39 -12.43 13.23
CA PRO A 14 -15.78 -12.00 13.11
C PRO A 14 -16.48 -12.78 12.00
N LEU A 15 -17.78 -13.06 12.19
CA LEU A 15 -18.58 -13.83 11.25
C LEU A 15 -18.46 -13.29 9.81
N THR A 16 -18.38 -11.97 9.64
CA THR A 16 -18.14 -11.32 8.35
C THR A 16 -16.89 -11.85 7.64
N LEU A 17 -15.76 -11.98 8.33
CA LEU A 17 -14.53 -12.51 7.72
C LEU A 17 -14.67 -13.99 7.37
N ILE A 18 -15.33 -14.78 8.22
CA ILE A 18 -15.61 -16.20 7.93
C ILE A 18 -16.45 -16.32 6.66
N SER A 19 -17.50 -15.51 6.53
CA SER A 19 -18.36 -15.46 5.35
C SER A 19 -17.60 -15.01 4.10
N LEU A 20 -16.77 -13.96 4.19
CA LEU A 20 -15.97 -13.50 3.05
C LEU A 20 -14.97 -14.57 2.57
N ARG A 21 -14.34 -15.30 3.51
CA ARG A 21 -13.46 -16.42 3.18
C ARG A 21 -14.21 -17.56 2.49
N ALA A 22 -15.44 -17.86 2.93
CA ALA A 22 -16.29 -18.85 2.28
C ALA A 22 -16.68 -18.41 0.86
N LEU A 23 -17.09 -17.15 0.65
CA LEU A 23 -17.40 -16.61 -0.67
C LEU A 23 -16.19 -16.68 -1.61
N ARG A 24 -15.00 -16.36 -1.10
CA ARG A 24 -13.74 -16.46 -1.87
C ARG A 24 -13.39 -17.89 -2.27
N SER A 25 -13.87 -18.90 -1.54
CA SER A 25 -13.60 -20.31 -1.86
C SER A 25 -14.38 -20.83 -3.07
N LEU A 26 -15.34 -20.03 -3.58
CA LEU A 26 -16.08 -20.33 -4.80
C LEU A 26 -15.16 -20.23 -6.04
N PRO A 27 -15.50 -20.91 -7.15
CA PRO A 27 -14.78 -20.77 -8.41
C PRO A 27 -14.67 -19.30 -8.84
N THR A 28 -13.52 -18.91 -9.39
CA THR A 28 -13.23 -17.50 -9.73
C THR A 28 -14.31 -16.86 -10.62
N SER A 29 -14.84 -17.59 -11.61
CA SER A 29 -15.88 -17.06 -12.50
C SER A 29 -17.17 -16.72 -11.74
N GLY A 30 -17.69 -17.66 -10.93
CA GLY A 30 -18.90 -17.42 -10.13
C GLY A 30 -18.69 -16.34 -9.07
N PHE A 31 -17.51 -16.30 -8.45
CA PHE A 31 -17.17 -15.25 -7.50
C PHE A 31 -17.16 -13.85 -8.15
N VAL A 32 -16.50 -13.71 -9.29
CA VAL A 32 -16.36 -12.42 -9.98
C VAL A 32 -17.68 -11.94 -10.58
N GLU A 33 -18.45 -12.83 -11.19
CA GLU A 33 -19.67 -12.45 -11.91
C GLU A 33 -20.89 -12.34 -10.98
N GLU A 34 -21.01 -13.20 -9.96
CA GLU A 34 -22.24 -13.29 -9.16
C GLU A 34 -22.14 -12.60 -7.80
N ILE A 35 -20.93 -12.34 -7.28
CA ILE A 35 -20.77 -11.83 -5.91
C ILE A 35 -20.20 -10.42 -5.89
N ILE A 36 -19.09 -10.18 -6.59
CA ILE A 36 -18.40 -8.89 -6.58
C ILE A 36 -19.32 -7.70 -6.90
N PRO A 37 -20.23 -7.76 -7.89
CA PRO A 37 -21.12 -6.64 -8.22
C PRO A 37 -22.03 -6.21 -7.06
N TYR A 38 -22.30 -7.11 -6.12
CA TYR A 38 -23.17 -6.86 -4.97
C TYR A 38 -22.37 -6.60 -3.68
N LEU A 39 -21.03 -6.67 -3.74
CA LEU A 39 -20.19 -6.52 -2.57
C LEU A 39 -19.78 -5.04 -2.38
N PRO A 40 -20.20 -4.38 -1.29
CA PRO A 40 -19.81 -2.99 -1.04
C PRO A 40 -18.30 -2.84 -0.86
N SER A 41 -17.78 -1.65 -1.18
CA SER A 41 -16.34 -1.33 -1.23
C SER A 41 -15.60 -1.68 0.06
N HIS A 42 -16.17 -1.36 1.22
CA HIS A 42 -15.56 -1.67 2.52
C HIS A 42 -15.38 -3.19 2.75
N LEU A 43 -16.29 -4.04 2.26
CA LEU A 43 -16.14 -5.49 2.35
C LEU A 43 -15.13 -6.04 1.34
N ARG A 44 -15.08 -5.46 0.13
CA ARG A 44 -14.01 -5.75 -0.85
C ARG A 44 -12.63 -5.44 -0.27
N CYS A 45 -12.48 -4.25 0.35
CA CYS A 45 -11.26 -3.85 1.05
C CYS A 45 -10.89 -4.82 2.19
N GLN A 46 -11.87 -5.19 3.03
CA GLN A 46 -11.65 -6.15 4.11
C GLN A 46 -11.20 -7.53 3.58
N MET A 47 -11.77 -7.99 2.47
CA MET A 47 -11.37 -9.25 1.83
C MET A 47 -9.96 -9.21 1.26
N ILE A 48 -9.56 -8.08 0.65
CA ILE A 48 -8.20 -7.87 0.14
C ILE A 48 -7.19 -7.92 1.28
N ARG A 49 -7.46 -7.20 2.38
CA ARG A 49 -6.59 -7.19 3.58
C ARG A 49 -6.45 -8.57 4.22
N ASP A 50 -7.56 -9.29 4.40
CA ASP A 50 -7.52 -10.65 4.94
C ASP A 50 -6.74 -11.60 4.02
N SER A 51 -6.96 -11.50 2.71
CA SER A 51 -6.26 -12.31 1.73
C SER A 51 -4.76 -12.00 1.69
N ALA A 52 -4.36 -10.74 1.82
CA ALA A 52 -2.95 -10.34 1.87
C ALA A 52 -2.16 -11.05 2.98
N VAL A 53 -2.80 -11.37 4.11
CA VAL A 53 -2.17 -12.05 5.24
C VAL A 53 -2.20 -13.58 5.07
N TYR A 54 -3.35 -14.15 4.73
CA TYR A 54 -3.55 -15.60 4.83
C TYR A 54 -3.42 -16.36 3.51
N SER A 55 -3.76 -15.74 2.38
CA SER A 55 -3.74 -16.38 1.05
C SER A 55 -3.84 -15.31 -0.03
N PRO A 56 -2.69 -14.77 -0.49
CA PRO A 56 -2.64 -13.69 -1.47
C PRO A 56 -3.50 -13.98 -2.70
N LEU A 57 -4.20 -12.94 -3.18
CA LEU A 57 -5.04 -13.04 -4.37
C LEU A 57 -4.17 -13.09 -5.63
N SER A 58 -4.59 -13.90 -6.60
CA SER A 58 -4.08 -13.78 -7.97
C SER A 58 -4.59 -12.49 -8.62
N ASP A 59 -3.90 -12.01 -9.67
CA ASP A 59 -4.34 -10.82 -10.43
C ASP A 59 -5.78 -10.99 -10.95
N ALA A 60 -6.15 -12.20 -11.39
CA ALA A 60 -7.51 -12.52 -11.86
C ALA A 60 -8.59 -12.39 -10.77
N GLN A 61 -8.22 -12.45 -9.49
CA GLN A 61 -9.12 -12.27 -8.35
C GLN A 61 -9.03 -10.85 -7.75
N LEU A 62 -7.84 -10.26 -7.76
CA LEU A 62 -7.59 -8.94 -7.20
C LEU A 62 -8.26 -7.85 -8.01
N TYR A 63 -8.01 -7.79 -9.33
CA TYR A 63 -8.48 -6.69 -10.17
C TYR A 63 -10.00 -6.52 -10.21
N PRO A 64 -10.81 -7.60 -10.25
CA PRO A 64 -12.26 -7.46 -10.14
C PRO A 64 -12.75 -6.85 -8.81
N LEU A 65 -11.98 -6.98 -7.73
CA LEU A 65 -12.35 -6.39 -6.43
C LEU A 65 -12.08 -4.88 -6.36
N LEU A 66 -11.25 -4.35 -7.26
CA LEU A 66 -10.92 -2.93 -7.31
C LEU A 66 -12.05 -2.14 -7.97
N GLU A 67 -12.15 -0.85 -7.66
CA GLU A 67 -13.02 0.07 -8.37
C GLU A 67 -12.38 0.48 -9.72
N PRO A 68 -13.10 1.18 -10.62
CA PRO A 68 -12.56 1.59 -11.93
C PRO A 68 -11.28 2.43 -11.85
N ASN A 69 -11.05 3.11 -10.73
CA ASN A 69 -9.83 3.86 -10.41
C ASN A 69 -8.63 2.96 -10.01
N GLY A 70 -8.85 1.65 -9.89
CA GLY A 70 -7.83 0.66 -9.58
C GLY A 70 -7.50 0.51 -8.09
N TYR A 71 -8.33 1.01 -7.18
CA TYR A 71 -8.17 0.77 -5.74
C TYR A 71 -9.55 0.62 -5.09
N VAL A 72 -9.60 0.36 -3.79
CA VAL A 72 -10.88 0.28 -3.08
C VAL A 72 -10.77 1.01 -1.75
N ASN A 73 -11.72 1.92 -1.49
CA ASN A 73 -11.75 2.69 -0.25
C ASN A 73 -10.43 3.46 0.03
N GLY A 74 -9.81 4.00 -1.03
CA GLY A 74 -8.50 4.66 -0.95
C GLY A 74 -7.30 3.74 -0.74
N GLU A 75 -7.45 2.42 -0.88
CA GLU A 75 -6.39 1.44 -0.59
C GLU A 75 -6.10 0.47 -1.75
N LEU A 76 -4.82 0.19 -1.95
CA LEU A 76 -4.34 -0.84 -2.87
C LEU A 76 -3.30 -1.72 -2.17
N VAL A 77 -3.56 -3.04 -2.14
CA VAL A 77 -2.65 -4.03 -1.56
C VAL A 77 -2.35 -5.09 -2.61
N VAL A 78 -1.09 -5.16 -3.01
CA VAL A 78 -0.57 -6.10 -4.02
C VAL A 78 0.41 -7.04 -3.32
N VAL A 79 0.13 -8.34 -3.36
CA VAL A 79 0.94 -9.35 -2.66
C VAL A 79 1.33 -10.49 -3.58
N GLY A 80 2.62 -10.79 -3.63
CA GLY A 80 3.17 -12.01 -4.22
C GLY A 80 4.09 -11.77 -5.43
N PRO A 81 4.98 -12.73 -5.71
CA PRO A 81 6.06 -12.57 -6.70
C PRO A 81 5.58 -12.50 -8.15
N GLN A 82 4.38 -13.03 -8.41
CA GLN A 82 3.74 -13.01 -9.72
C GLN A 82 2.74 -11.86 -9.86
N ALA A 83 2.46 -11.12 -8.79
CA ALA A 83 1.56 -9.99 -8.84
C ALA A 83 2.21 -8.86 -9.63
N THR A 84 1.50 -8.38 -10.66
CA THR A 84 1.98 -7.29 -11.51
C THR A 84 1.12 -6.06 -11.29
N MET A 85 1.76 -4.91 -11.07
CA MET A 85 1.07 -3.62 -11.03
C MET A 85 1.13 -3.00 -12.42
N HIS A 86 -0.01 -2.71 -13.03
CA HIS A 86 -0.04 -2.10 -14.36
C HIS A 86 0.68 -0.73 -14.36
N GLU A 87 1.53 -0.46 -15.34
CA GLU A 87 2.32 0.78 -15.39
C GLU A 87 1.47 2.05 -15.56
N THR A 88 0.27 1.90 -16.13
CA THR A 88 -0.69 2.99 -16.35
C THR A 88 -1.63 3.23 -15.17
N HIS A 89 -1.53 2.41 -14.12
CA HIS A 89 -2.50 2.38 -13.01
C HIS A 89 -2.73 3.76 -12.38
N PHE A 90 -1.67 4.54 -12.20
CA PHE A 90 -1.77 5.88 -11.62
C PHE A 90 -1.82 7.02 -12.63
N ARG A 91 -1.62 6.73 -13.92
CA ARG A 91 -1.61 7.76 -14.98
C ARG A 91 -3.02 8.21 -15.33
N ASP A 92 -3.97 7.27 -15.38
CA ASP A 92 -5.34 7.58 -15.79
C ASP A 92 -6.15 8.27 -14.69
N ILE A 93 -5.76 8.15 -13.41
CA ILE A 93 -6.36 8.88 -12.27
C ILE A 93 -6.20 10.41 -12.43
N SER A 94 -5.16 10.85 -13.14
CA SER A 94 -4.87 12.28 -13.35
C SER A 94 -5.67 12.92 -14.49
N LYS A 95 -6.41 12.13 -15.28
CA LYS A 95 -7.33 12.68 -16.27
C LYS A 95 -8.66 12.91 -15.56
N PRO A 96 -9.11 14.17 -15.35
CA PRO A 96 -10.53 14.36 -15.08
C PRO A 96 -11.27 13.66 -16.21
N SER A 97 -12.28 12.86 -15.88
CA SER A 97 -13.24 12.40 -16.87
C SER A 97 -13.71 13.66 -17.58
N MET A 98 -13.25 13.87 -18.81
CA MET A 98 -13.99 14.67 -19.76
C MET A 98 -15.23 13.83 -20.02
N ASP A 99 -16.18 13.96 -19.10
CA ASP A 99 -17.54 13.50 -19.30
C ASP A 99 -17.93 14.07 -20.65
N VAL A 100 -18.24 13.15 -21.55
CA VAL A 100 -18.86 13.46 -22.82
C VAL A 100 -20.07 14.31 -22.44
N ASP A 101 -20.05 15.59 -22.84
CA ASP A 101 -21.19 16.50 -22.79
C ASP A 101 -22.34 15.86 -23.58
N GLU A 102 -23.09 14.94 -22.96
CA GLU A 102 -24.47 14.70 -23.32
C GLU A 102 -25.29 15.85 -22.71
N PRO A 103 -25.95 16.68 -23.53
CA PRO A 103 -26.82 17.73 -23.04
C PRO A 103 -28.13 17.08 -22.56
N GLY A 104 -28.13 16.50 -21.36
CA GLY A 104 -29.25 15.77 -20.81
C GLY A 104 -29.32 15.86 -19.30
N GLU A 105 -30.16 16.77 -18.82
CA GLU A 105 -30.67 16.86 -17.44
C GLU A 105 -29.66 17.24 -16.35
N ALA A 106 -29.90 18.40 -15.73
CA ALA A 106 -29.16 18.83 -14.56
C ALA A 106 -29.25 17.74 -13.46
N PRO A 107 -28.12 17.32 -12.88
CA PRO A 107 -28.11 16.23 -11.92
C PRO A 107 -28.94 16.63 -10.68
N ALA A 108 -29.87 15.75 -10.32
CA ALA A 108 -30.71 15.93 -9.14
C ALA A 108 -29.81 15.99 -7.89
N TRP A 109 -29.89 17.09 -7.15
CA TRP A 109 -29.08 17.36 -5.94
C TRP A 109 -29.27 16.32 -4.82
N ASP A 110 -30.31 15.49 -4.90
CA ASP A 110 -30.62 14.38 -3.96
C ASP A 110 -30.24 13.00 -4.51
N SER A 111 -29.44 12.92 -5.57
CA SER A 111 -28.90 11.64 -6.03
C SER A 111 -28.00 11.05 -4.94
N PRO A 112 -28.30 9.86 -4.38
CA PRO A 112 -27.43 9.20 -3.41
C PRO A 112 -26.06 8.81 -4.00
N TYR A 113 -25.85 9.07 -5.30
CA TYR A 113 -24.60 8.87 -6.02
C TYR A 113 -23.70 10.11 -6.04
N HIS A 114 -24.17 11.28 -5.57
CA HIS A 114 -23.40 12.53 -5.65
C HIS A 114 -22.32 12.70 -4.57
N ASP A 115 -22.36 11.89 -3.51
CA ASP A 115 -21.39 11.91 -2.41
C ASP A 115 -20.26 10.88 -2.56
N ALA A 116 -20.19 10.17 -3.69
CA ALA A 116 -18.97 9.43 -4.06
C ALA A 116 -17.89 10.44 -4.48
N SER A 117 -17.46 11.31 -3.57
CA SER A 117 -16.19 12.03 -3.71
C SER A 117 -15.17 10.96 -4.06
N GLN A 118 -14.59 11.04 -5.25
CA GLN A 118 -13.57 10.08 -5.70
C GLN A 118 -12.49 10.03 -4.62
N GLU A 119 -12.53 8.99 -3.78
CA GLU A 119 -11.59 8.86 -2.68
C GLU A 119 -10.21 8.69 -3.30
N ASN A 120 -9.30 9.62 -3.10
CA ASN A 120 -7.96 9.46 -3.67
C ASN A 120 -7.24 8.27 -3.02
N LEU A 121 -6.31 7.64 -3.74
CA LEU A 121 -5.46 6.61 -3.17
C LEU A 121 -4.63 7.19 -2.02
N GLN A 122 -4.82 6.66 -0.81
CA GLN A 122 -4.13 7.07 0.42
C GLN A 122 -3.17 6.00 0.93
N MET A 123 -3.47 4.71 0.71
CA MET A 123 -2.65 3.60 1.15
C MET A 123 -2.24 2.70 -0.01
N LEU A 124 -0.94 2.47 -0.13
CA LEU A 124 -0.37 1.50 -1.06
C LEU A 124 0.52 0.53 -0.30
N ALA A 125 0.25 -0.76 -0.44
CA ALA A 125 1.11 -1.83 0.05
C ALA A 125 1.51 -2.76 -1.10
N ILE A 126 2.82 -2.92 -1.30
CA ILE A 126 3.41 -3.84 -2.28
C ILE A 126 4.31 -4.80 -1.50
N ILE A 127 3.91 -6.07 -1.45
CA ILE A 127 4.53 -7.08 -0.59
C ILE A 127 5.01 -8.24 -1.45
N SER A 128 6.31 -8.53 -1.43
CA SER A 128 6.91 -9.62 -2.21
C SER A 128 6.62 -9.56 -3.72
N ALA A 129 6.33 -8.38 -4.26
CA ALA A 129 5.98 -8.15 -5.66
C ALA A 129 7.00 -7.22 -6.33
N ARG A 130 6.98 -7.15 -7.68
CA ARG A 130 7.88 -6.26 -8.43
C ARG A 130 7.30 -4.86 -8.51
N LEU A 131 8.10 -3.85 -8.15
CA LEU A 131 7.79 -2.45 -8.38
C LEU A 131 8.75 -1.89 -9.43
N SER A 132 8.22 -1.52 -10.59
CA SER A 132 9.04 -0.86 -11.61
C SER A 132 9.38 0.58 -11.20
N VAL A 133 10.51 1.09 -11.68
CA VAL A 133 10.86 2.51 -11.47
C VAL A 133 9.82 3.43 -12.12
N SER A 134 9.30 3.05 -13.30
CA SER A 134 8.25 3.80 -14.00
C SER A 134 7.03 3.99 -13.12
N THR A 135 6.52 2.91 -12.52
CA THR A 135 5.34 2.96 -11.67
C THR A 135 5.58 3.68 -10.35
N MET A 136 6.81 3.64 -9.82
CA MET A 136 7.15 4.44 -8.64
C MET A 136 7.13 5.94 -8.95
N LEU A 137 7.61 6.35 -10.13
CA LEU A 137 7.59 7.76 -10.53
C LEU A 137 6.18 8.29 -10.83
N THR A 138 5.17 7.42 -10.89
CA THR A 138 3.76 7.78 -11.06
C THR A 138 2.95 7.65 -9.77
N LEU A 139 3.58 7.36 -8.63
CA LEU A 139 2.87 7.29 -7.35
C LEU A 139 2.12 8.60 -7.05
N PRO A 140 0.86 8.53 -6.59
CA PRO A 140 0.08 9.72 -6.34
C PRO A 140 0.60 10.47 -5.10
N PRO A 141 0.59 11.82 -5.13
CA PRO A 141 1.06 12.63 -4.00
C PRO A 141 0.14 12.57 -2.78
N THR A 142 -1.06 11.99 -2.93
CA THR A 142 -2.05 11.78 -1.88
C THR A 142 -1.74 10.62 -0.94
N LEU A 143 -0.71 9.81 -1.26
CA LEU A 143 -0.30 8.69 -0.40
C LEU A 143 0.16 9.18 0.98
N SER A 144 -0.50 8.65 2.01
CA SER A 144 -0.16 8.83 3.42
C SER A 144 0.43 7.57 4.04
N HIS A 145 0.12 6.39 3.49
CA HIS A 145 0.63 5.11 3.97
C HIS A 145 1.25 4.34 2.81
N LEU A 146 2.54 4.03 2.93
CA LEU A 146 3.28 3.33 1.91
C LEU A 146 4.05 2.17 2.53
N ALA A 147 3.71 0.94 2.13
CA ALA A 147 4.44 -0.26 2.52
C ALA A 147 5.07 -0.90 1.28
N LEU A 148 6.39 -1.00 1.26
CA LEU A 148 7.18 -1.58 0.17
C LEU A 148 8.03 -2.68 0.78
N VAL A 149 7.42 -3.85 0.99
CA VAL A 149 7.94 -4.91 1.86
C VAL A 149 8.46 -6.08 1.03
N HIS A 150 9.67 -6.55 1.35
CA HIS A 150 10.31 -7.69 0.68
C HIS A 150 10.32 -7.57 -0.86
N LEU A 151 10.65 -6.39 -1.39
CA LEU A 151 10.77 -6.20 -2.83
C LEU A 151 12.01 -6.92 -3.37
N PRO A 152 11.91 -7.55 -4.56
CA PRO A 152 13.01 -8.33 -5.13
C PRO A 152 14.18 -7.47 -5.64
N SER A 153 13.97 -6.16 -5.86
CA SER A 153 14.96 -5.25 -6.41
C SER A 153 14.98 -3.91 -5.67
N PRO A 154 16.14 -3.23 -5.59
CA PRO A 154 16.24 -1.90 -5.01
C PRO A 154 15.40 -0.87 -5.75
N ILE A 155 14.92 0.14 -5.02
CA ILE A 155 14.14 1.26 -5.55
C ILE A 155 14.78 2.59 -5.15
N PRO A 156 14.70 3.66 -5.99
CA PRO A 156 15.22 4.99 -5.64
C PRO A 156 14.40 5.71 -4.54
N ILE A 157 14.48 5.23 -3.30
CA ILE A 157 13.79 5.76 -2.11
C ILE A 157 14.05 7.26 -1.84
N HIS A 158 15.21 7.78 -2.26
CA HIS A 158 15.57 9.20 -2.13
C HIS A 158 14.65 10.14 -2.93
N ARG A 159 13.88 9.61 -3.89
CA ARG A 159 12.91 10.39 -4.69
C ARG A 159 11.53 10.46 -4.05
N LEU A 160 11.18 9.49 -3.20
CA LEU A 160 9.86 9.40 -2.58
C LEU A 160 9.42 10.67 -1.83
N PRO A 161 10.25 11.41 -1.07
CA PRO A 161 9.77 12.63 -0.41
C PRO A 161 9.31 13.72 -1.38
N LEU A 162 9.77 13.70 -2.64
CA LEU A 162 9.30 14.62 -3.68
C LEU A 162 8.00 14.15 -4.33
N LEU A 163 7.81 12.83 -4.44
CA LEU A 163 6.66 12.22 -5.11
C LEU A 163 5.45 12.12 -4.18
N CYS A 164 5.69 11.73 -2.93
CA CYS A 164 4.66 11.45 -1.92
C CYS A 164 4.97 12.22 -0.63
N PRO A 165 4.81 13.56 -0.64
CA PRO A 165 5.20 14.40 0.49
C PRO A 165 4.36 14.17 1.75
N LEU A 166 3.17 13.57 1.61
CA LEU A 166 2.18 13.38 2.70
C LEU A 166 2.36 12.07 3.48
N ILE A 167 3.41 11.29 3.22
CA ILE A 167 3.58 9.99 3.89
C ILE A 167 3.77 10.18 5.40
N VAL A 168 2.88 9.51 6.14
CA VAL A 168 2.85 9.39 7.59
C VAL A 168 3.46 8.06 8.05
N VAL A 169 3.18 6.98 7.31
CA VAL A 169 3.72 5.64 7.59
C VAL A 169 4.48 5.14 6.38
N PHE A 170 5.76 4.85 6.56
CA PHE A 170 6.61 4.28 5.52
C PHE A 170 7.24 2.98 5.99
N ASP A 171 6.90 1.86 5.36
CA ASP A 171 7.43 0.54 5.70
C ASP A 171 8.33 0.00 4.59
N LEU A 172 9.59 -0.27 4.93
CA LEU A 172 10.63 -0.85 4.09
C LEU A 172 11.13 -2.20 4.66
N SER A 173 10.32 -2.87 5.47
CA SER A 173 10.70 -4.13 6.12
C SER A 173 11.05 -5.24 5.11
N TYR A 174 11.97 -6.10 5.52
CA TYR A 174 12.40 -7.33 4.85
C TYR A 174 12.98 -7.13 3.45
N ASN A 175 13.38 -5.90 3.10
CA ASN A 175 14.08 -5.63 1.85
C ASN A 175 15.55 -6.03 1.97
N GLY A 176 15.91 -7.21 1.43
CA GLY A 176 17.29 -7.72 1.51
C GLY A 176 18.35 -6.80 0.86
N TRP A 177 17.94 -5.89 -0.02
CA TRP A 177 18.81 -4.86 -0.60
C TRP A 177 19.11 -3.68 0.35
N LEU A 178 18.37 -3.50 1.44
CA LEU A 178 18.67 -2.52 2.50
C LEU A 178 19.59 -3.08 3.59
N GLY A 179 19.78 -4.39 3.62
CA GLY A 179 20.69 -5.05 4.56
C GLY A 179 20.07 -6.28 5.21
N TYR A 180 20.98 -7.11 5.73
CA TYR A 180 20.79 -8.41 6.35
C TYR A 180 20.18 -9.51 5.46
N ARG A 181 21.05 -10.32 4.87
CA ARG A 181 20.76 -11.74 4.64
C ARG A 181 21.94 -12.56 5.13
N SER A 182 21.71 -13.39 6.14
CA SER A 182 22.11 -14.78 5.95
C SER A 182 21.19 -15.74 6.68
N SER A 183 20.56 -16.61 5.89
CA SER A 183 19.97 -17.87 6.34
C SER A 183 21.03 -18.90 6.76
N GLY A 184 22.30 -18.49 6.90
CA GLY A 184 23.44 -19.32 7.27
C GLY A 184 24.57 -18.51 7.91
N GLY A 185 24.42 -18.17 9.20
CA GLY A 185 25.50 -18.02 10.18
C GLY A 185 26.50 -16.85 10.07
N GLY A 186 26.48 -16.00 9.04
CA GLY A 186 27.39 -14.86 8.91
C GLY A 186 26.65 -13.54 8.69
N GLU A 187 27.01 -12.51 9.45
CA GLU A 187 26.53 -11.14 9.23
C GLU A 187 27.13 -10.59 7.94
N PHE A 188 26.37 -10.66 6.83
CA PHE A 188 26.72 -9.95 5.62
C PHE A 188 26.14 -8.53 5.67
N HIS A 189 27.01 -7.55 5.87
CA HIS A 189 26.65 -6.14 5.71
C HIS A 189 26.56 -5.81 4.22
N ASN A 190 25.43 -5.24 3.80
CA ASN A 190 25.31 -4.62 2.48
C ASN A 190 25.55 -3.10 2.63
N PRO A 191 26.78 -2.60 2.45
CA PRO A 191 27.08 -1.17 2.63
C PRO A 191 26.32 -0.28 1.64
N GLU A 192 25.94 -0.82 0.47
CA GLU A 192 25.19 -0.06 -0.54
C GLU A 192 23.77 0.27 -0.04
N GLY A 193 23.13 -0.66 0.67
CA GLY A 193 21.80 -0.44 1.25
C GLY A 193 21.77 0.70 2.26
N ILE A 194 22.81 0.81 3.09
CA ILE A 194 22.98 1.91 4.05
C ILE A 194 23.16 3.23 3.30
N GLN A 195 24.06 3.26 2.31
CA GLN A 195 24.30 4.46 1.51
C GLN A 195 23.04 4.93 0.79
N MET A 196 22.15 4.02 0.38
CA MET A 196 20.85 4.39 -0.20
C MET A 196 19.96 5.15 0.80
N LEU A 197 19.92 4.70 2.07
CA LEU A 197 19.15 5.35 3.13
C LEU A 197 19.79 6.68 3.59
N GLU A 198 21.12 6.76 3.59
CA GLU A 198 21.85 7.99 3.93
C GLU A 198 21.67 9.09 2.88
N ARG A 199 21.39 8.73 1.62
CA ARG A 199 21.05 9.67 0.54
C ARG A 199 19.65 10.27 0.68
N VAL A 200 18.79 9.70 1.52
CA VAL A 200 17.42 10.21 1.71
C VAL A 200 17.49 11.51 2.51
N ASP A 201 16.89 12.57 1.96
CA ASP A 201 16.71 13.82 2.67
C ASP A 201 15.53 13.72 3.65
N TRP A 202 15.79 13.14 4.82
CA TRP A 202 14.78 12.88 5.86
C TRP A 202 14.08 14.14 6.38
N LYS A 203 14.65 15.34 6.15
CA LYS A 203 14.01 16.62 6.51
C LYS A 203 12.79 16.94 5.65
N LYS A 204 12.72 16.39 4.43
CA LYS A 204 11.57 16.58 3.53
C LYS A 204 10.36 15.74 3.92
N TRP A 205 10.54 14.73 4.76
CA TRP A 205 9.47 13.84 5.23
C TRP A 205 8.69 14.44 6.41
N GLN A 206 8.15 15.65 6.25
CA GLN A 206 7.61 16.44 7.37
C GLN A 206 6.47 15.73 8.12
N HIS A 207 5.71 14.87 7.45
CA HIS A 207 4.57 14.16 8.01
C HIS A 207 4.89 12.76 8.54
N LEU A 208 6.11 12.26 8.29
CA LEU A 208 6.50 10.90 8.67
C LEU A 208 6.48 10.75 10.19
N LYS A 209 5.71 9.77 10.67
CA LYS A 209 5.59 9.39 12.08
C LYS A 209 6.09 7.99 12.36
N VAL A 210 5.99 7.08 11.38
CA VAL A 210 6.37 5.68 11.55
C VAL A 210 7.25 5.23 10.39
N LEU A 211 8.41 4.67 10.71
CA LEU A 211 9.35 4.08 9.76
C LEU A 211 9.58 2.59 10.09
N GLY A 212 9.11 1.71 9.22
CA GLY A 212 9.32 0.27 9.31
C GLY A 212 10.63 -0.15 8.62
N LEU A 213 11.52 -0.79 9.37
CA LEU A 213 12.80 -1.33 8.89
C LEU A 213 13.02 -2.75 9.42
N ARG A 214 11.94 -3.52 9.61
CA ARG A 214 12.05 -4.84 10.22
C ARG A 214 12.86 -5.78 9.35
N GLY A 215 13.79 -6.53 9.94
CA GLY A 215 14.66 -7.43 9.17
C GLY A 215 15.60 -6.71 8.18
N CYS A 216 15.72 -5.39 8.27
CA CYS A 216 16.76 -4.60 7.61
C CYS A 216 17.89 -4.31 8.61
N MET A 217 19.02 -3.77 8.13
CA MET A 217 20.15 -3.45 9.02
C MET A 217 19.84 -2.22 9.89
N ARG A 218 20.07 -2.34 11.21
CA ARG A 218 20.01 -1.22 12.14
C ARG A 218 21.23 -0.32 12.01
N SER A 219 21.00 0.95 11.67
CA SER A 219 22.04 1.99 11.67
C SER A 219 21.62 3.17 12.54
N GLU A 220 22.43 3.44 13.56
CA GLU A 220 22.26 4.61 14.43
C GLU A 220 22.46 5.93 13.64
N SER A 221 23.23 5.92 12.54
CA SER A 221 23.36 7.10 11.66
C SER A 221 22.03 7.46 10.99
N ILE A 222 21.27 6.45 10.58
CA ILE A 222 19.96 6.63 9.94
C ILE A 222 18.95 7.12 10.97
N LEU A 223 18.93 6.54 12.17
CA LEU A 223 18.08 7.01 13.27
C LEU A 223 18.32 8.48 13.60
N ALA A 224 19.59 8.85 13.79
CA ALA A 224 19.97 10.23 14.05
C ALA A 224 19.58 11.15 12.89
N ALA A 225 19.69 10.70 11.64
CA ALA A 225 19.31 11.47 10.46
C ALA A 225 17.79 11.66 10.33
N VAL A 226 17.00 10.61 10.58
CA VAL A 226 15.53 10.63 10.52
C VAL A 226 14.95 11.64 11.50
N ASN A 227 15.45 11.65 12.74
CA ASN A 227 14.95 12.50 13.82
C ASN A 227 15.63 13.88 13.90
N LYS A 228 16.60 14.17 13.02
CA LYS A 228 17.34 15.44 13.06
C LYS A 228 16.43 16.65 12.84
N GLY A 229 16.22 17.43 13.90
CA GLY A 229 15.47 18.68 13.87
C GLY A 229 13.95 18.50 13.91
N ARG A 230 13.46 17.32 14.31
CA ARG A 230 12.04 17.07 14.57
C ARG A 230 11.71 17.38 16.02
N TRP A 231 10.45 17.75 16.27
CA TRP A 231 9.93 17.96 17.61
C TRP A 231 9.43 16.66 18.24
N ASP A 232 8.77 15.84 17.42
CA ASP A 232 8.34 14.49 17.75
C ASP A 232 9.23 13.49 17.02
N ASP A 233 9.78 12.52 17.75
CA ASP A 233 10.57 11.45 17.17
C ASP A 233 9.70 10.53 16.30
N VAL A 234 10.26 10.09 15.18
CA VAL A 234 9.68 9.05 14.33
C VAL A 234 9.82 7.71 15.04
N GLU A 235 8.70 7.02 15.20
CA GLU A 235 8.66 5.65 15.70
C GLU A 235 9.34 4.73 14.68
N THR A 236 10.38 4.01 15.11
CA THR A 236 11.10 3.07 14.25
C THR A 236 10.83 1.63 14.67
N MET A 237 10.29 0.84 13.74
CA MET A 237 10.00 -0.58 13.96
C MET A 237 11.13 -1.41 13.35
N TRP A 238 11.85 -2.16 14.18
CA TRP A 238 12.97 -3.02 13.82
C TRP A 238 12.62 -4.51 13.79
#